data_AF-A0A8C5QRS4-F1
#
_entry.id   AF-A0A8C5QRS4-F1
#
_cell.length_a   1.000
_cell.length_b   1.000
_cell.length_c   1.000
_cell.angle_alpha   90.00
_cell.angle_beta   90.00
_cell.angle_gamma   90.00
#
_symmetry.space_group_name_H-M   'P 1'
#
loop_
_entity.id
_entity.type
_entity.pdbx_description
1 polymer ?
#
loop_
_entity_poly.entity_id
_entity_poly.type
_entity_poly.pdbx_seq_one_letter_code
_entity_poly.pdbx_strand_id
1 'polypeptide(L)'
;MHRILVLSRSAALFFCCLDSESKQKKPMAVNREHERFVMVGKPNLNVRQIVELTESLFHLTVSQVKPLPSYDDQNFYIQAHCDNPKECAEYVMKITNGENSKNEELMEAQTHVMMFLHSKGLHTPTPVLTNTGKLMSLEAIENGPVAWKHIVRLLTYLPGTPASEIAMTPDILFNIGRMAAVIDETISKEFHHPSKKSFDRRDFIWNYSNVPLLREYLYVVKEEVLRDLIEGVIKDYEATVASKIKNLRKCINHGDLNDHNILLEKTTSLGHDEYKISGILDFGHISEGYYISEVAITIMYMMIESSDPLPVGGHVLAGFESVLPLTTEERDTLFTLVTCRFAQSLVIARYNILLCPENEEYLLTTAKTGWKHLMNLTSLGKEAVEKIWFTTAESYSAEK
;
A
#
# COMPACT_ATOMS: atom_id res chain seq x y z
N MET A 1 -10.74 8.93 31.95
CA MET A 1 -9.48 8.69 31.20
C MET A 1 -9.51 9.54 29.94
N HIS A 2 -8.67 10.56 29.89
CA HIS A 2 -8.61 11.53 28.81
C HIS A 2 -8.07 10.87 27.53
N ARG A 3 -8.88 10.84 26.45
CA ARG A 3 -8.36 10.66 25.09
C ARG A 3 -7.72 12.00 24.70
N ILE A 4 -6.42 12.11 24.92
CA ILE A 4 -5.61 13.19 24.37
C ILE A 4 -5.56 12.95 22.86
N LEU A 5 -6.07 13.92 22.11
CA LEU A 5 -5.88 14.01 20.67
C LEU A 5 -4.38 14.18 20.44
N VAL A 6 -3.67 13.10 20.11
CA VAL A 6 -2.29 13.19 19.66
C VAL A 6 -2.37 13.65 18.21
N LEU A 7 -2.08 14.93 18.01
CA LEU A 7 -1.79 15.52 16.71
C LEU A 7 -0.56 14.80 16.12
N SER A 8 -0.80 13.87 15.19
CA SER A 8 0.25 13.36 14.30
C SER A 8 0.76 14.53 13.45
N ARG A 9 2.08 14.76 13.51
CA ARG A 9 2.77 15.79 12.73
C ARG A 9 2.85 15.33 11.29
N SER A 10 1.88 15.73 10.47
CA SER A 10 2.03 15.99 9.02
C SER A 10 0.78 16.70 8.51
N ALA A 11 0.66 17.98 8.88
CA ALA A 11 -0.24 18.90 8.21
C ALA A 11 0.57 19.67 7.16
N ALA A 12 0.65 19.13 5.95
CA ALA A 12 1.10 19.91 4.79
C ALA A 12 -0.16 20.36 4.02
N LEU A 13 -0.45 21.64 4.14
CA LEU A 13 -1.58 22.34 3.54
C LEU A 13 -1.42 22.46 2.02
N PHE A 14 -2.56 22.28 1.34
CA PHE A 14 -2.83 22.59 -0.06
C PHE A 14 -2.41 24.01 -0.46
N PHE A 15 -1.81 24.15 -1.64
CA PHE A 15 -2.16 25.16 -2.65
C PHE A 15 -1.63 24.73 -4.03
N CYS A 16 -2.53 24.59 -5.01
CA CYS A 16 -2.18 24.58 -6.43
C CYS A 16 -1.60 25.94 -6.83
N CYS A 17 -0.49 25.93 -7.58
CA CYS A 17 -0.26 26.98 -8.57
C CYS A 17 0.43 26.40 -9.81
N LEU A 18 -0.28 26.54 -10.93
CA LEU A 18 0.28 26.55 -12.28
C LEU A 18 1.36 27.65 -12.38
N ASP A 19 2.31 27.42 -13.28
CA ASP A 19 3.38 28.31 -13.75
C ASP A 19 4.68 28.35 -12.93
N SER A 20 5.67 27.60 -13.42
CA SER A 20 6.98 28.20 -13.71
C SER A 20 7.71 27.40 -14.80
N GLU A 21 7.84 28.00 -15.99
CA GLU A 21 8.80 27.54 -16.99
C GLU A 21 10.22 27.83 -16.48
N SER A 22 11.04 26.80 -16.27
CA SER A 22 12.49 26.99 -16.25
C SER A 22 13.18 25.95 -17.15
N LYS A 23 13.93 26.49 -18.12
CA LYS A 23 14.60 25.77 -19.19
C LYS A 23 15.88 25.11 -18.68
N GLN A 24 15.90 23.79 -18.59
CA GLN A 24 17.13 23.00 -18.68
C GLN A 24 16.95 21.86 -19.68
N LYS A 25 17.90 21.76 -20.62
CA LYS A 25 17.96 20.79 -21.73
C LYS A 25 17.92 19.36 -21.19
N LYS A 26 16.94 18.55 -21.62
CA LYS A 26 16.75 17.12 -21.25
C LYS A 26 16.86 16.23 -22.50
N PRO A 27 17.58 15.08 -22.44
CA PRO A 27 17.56 14.09 -23.52
C PRO A 27 16.42 13.07 -23.36
N MET A 28 15.93 12.61 -24.52
CA MET A 28 14.98 11.55 -24.88
C MET A 28 13.52 11.62 -24.39
N ALA A 29 12.64 11.44 -25.37
CA ALA A 29 11.18 11.45 -25.28
C ALA A 29 10.66 10.20 -24.58
N VAL A 30 10.70 10.19 -23.24
CA VAL A 30 9.68 9.47 -22.47
C VAL A 30 8.40 10.33 -22.53
N ASN A 31 7.26 9.67 -22.69
CA ASN A 31 6.03 10.23 -23.21
C ASN A 31 5.46 11.34 -22.30
N ARG A 32 5.88 12.60 -22.51
CA ARG A 32 5.44 13.78 -21.73
C ARG A 32 3.92 13.95 -21.68
N GLU A 33 3.18 13.34 -22.62
CA GLU A 33 1.72 13.32 -22.58
C GLU A 33 1.21 12.42 -21.45
N HIS A 34 1.75 11.21 -21.29
CA HIS A 34 1.37 10.28 -20.22
C HIS A 34 1.66 10.87 -18.83
N GLU A 35 2.83 11.51 -18.67
CA GLU A 35 3.23 12.22 -17.44
C GLU A 35 2.30 13.40 -17.12
N ARG A 36 1.83 14.14 -18.13
CA ARG A 36 0.82 15.21 -17.96
C ARG A 36 -0.56 14.65 -17.63
N PHE A 37 -0.96 13.50 -18.19
CA PHE A 37 -2.26 12.89 -17.92
C PHE A 37 -2.42 12.43 -16.47
N VAL A 38 -1.35 11.91 -15.84
CA VAL A 38 -1.35 11.52 -14.42
C VAL A 38 -1.70 12.70 -13.51
N MET A 39 -1.12 13.89 -13.76
CA MET A 39 -1.43 15.13 -13.02
C MET A 39 -2.83 15.66 -13.30
N VAL A 40 -3.34 15.46 -14.51
CA VAL A 40 -4.65 15.99 -14.93
C VAL A 40 -5.80 15.14 -14.40
N GLY A 41 -5.55 13.91 -13.91
CA GLY A 41 -6.57 13.01 -13.37
C GLY A 41 -6.74 13.00 -11.84
N LYS A 42 -5.91 13.68 -11.05
CA LYS A 42 -6.06 13.70 -9.58
C LYS A 42 -7.25 14.57 -9.15
N PRO A 43 -8.11 14.11 -8.21
CA PRO A 43 -9.23 14.93 -7.75
C PRO A 43 -8.77 16.11 -6.88
N ASN A 44 -9.40 17.28 -7.03
CA ASN A 44 -9.10 18.48 -6.24
C ASN A 44 -10.38 19.10 -5.64
N LEU A 45 -11.14 18.31 -4.90
CA LEU A 45 -12.34 18.77 -4.22
C LEU A 45 -11.99 19.48 -2.92
N ASN A 46 -12.73 20.54 -2.60
CA ASN A 46 -12.65 21.19 -1.30
C ASN A 46 -13.67 20.60 -0.31
N VAL A 47 -13.53 20.95 0.97
CA VAL A 47 -14.39 20.46 2.06
C VAL A 47 -15.88 20.64 1.78
N ARG A 48 -16.30 21.77 1.19
CA ARG A 48 -17.71 22.03 0.89
C ARG A 48 -18.25 21.03 -0.14
N GLN A 49 -17.50 20.80 -1.22
CA GLN A 49 -17.89 19.81 -2.24
C GLN A 49 -17.97 18.40 -1.66
N ILE A 50 -17.09 18.06 -0.71
CA ILE A 50 -17.13 16.77 -0.02
C ILE A 50 -18.37 16.63 0.87
N VAL A 51 -18.78 17.68 1.58
CA VAL A 51 -20.05 17.68 2.33
C VAL A 51 -21.22 17.49 1.37
N GLU A 52 -21.28 18.25 0.29
CA GLU A 52 -22.34 18.17 -0.72
C GLU A 52 -22.42 16.75 -1.35
N LEU A 53 -21.29 16.14 -1.70
CA LEU A 53 -21.23 14.76 -2.19
C LEU A 53 -21.68 13.74 -1.14
N THR A 54 -21.27 13.92 0.11
CA THR A 54 -21.63 13.01 1.21
C THR A 54 -23.14 13.01 1.44
N GLU A 55 -23.74 14.20 1.52
CA GLU A 55 -25.18 14.38 1.73
C GLU A 55 -25.99 13.87 0.53
N SER A 56 -25.57 14.21 -0.70
CA SER A 56 -26.29 13.86 -1.91
C SER A 56 -26.21 12.38 -2.28
N LEU A 57 -25.05 11.74 -2.09
CA LEU A 57 -24.85 10.35 -2.48
C LEU A 57 -25.17 9.36 -1.37
N PHE A 58 -25.02 9.73 -0.09
CA PHE A 58 -25.12 8.78 1.03
C PHE A 58 -26.19 9.16 2.07
N HIS A 59 -26.88 10.30 1.92
CA HIS A 59 -27.89 10.80 2.87
C HIS A 59 -27.37 10.95 4.32
N LEU A 60 -26.09 11.28 4.47
CA LEU A 60 -25.46 11.51 5.76
C LEU A 60 -25.20 13.00 5.96
N THR A 61 -25.78 13.56 7.00
CA THR A 61 -25.42 14.92 7.47
C THR A 61 -24.04 14.89 8.09
N VAL A 62 -23.16 15.80 7.68
CA VAL A 62 -21.76 15.81 8.11
C VAL A 62 -21.54 16.78 9.26
N SER A 63 -20.89 16.33 10.33
CA SER A 63 -20.49 17.19 11.46
C SER A 63 -19.03 17.67 11.35
N GLN A 64 -18.15 16.84 10.77
CA GLN A 64 -16.75 17.18 10.57
C GLN A 64 -16.20 16.54 9.29
N VAL A 65 -15.35 17.29 8.58
CA VAL A 65 -14.55 16.81 7.45
C VAL A 65 -13.10 17.19 7.67
N LYS A 66 -12.18 16.26 7.43
CA LYS A 66 -10.73 16.52 7.45
C LYS A 66 -10.07 15.85 6.26
N PRO A 67 -9.18 16.53 5.51
CA PRO A 67 -8.38 15.87 4.49
C PRO A 67 -7.50 14.79 5.13
N LEU A 68 -7.32 13.68 4.43
CA LEU A 68 -6.37 12.63 4.78
C LEU A 68 -5.26 12.56 3.73
N PRO A 69 -4.05 12.10 4.09
CA PRO A 69 -3.00 11.83 3.12
C PRO A 69 -3.48 10.90 2.00
N SER A 70 -3.08 11.21 0.77
CA SER A 70 -3.40 10.39 -0.40
C SER A 70 -2.36 10.60 -1.50
N TYR A 71 -2.13 9.54 -2.26
CA TYR A 71 -1.13 9.53 -3.32
C TYR A 71 -1.72 10.05 -4.65
N ASP A 72 -2.38 9.20 -5.44
CA ASP A 72 -3.04 9.58 -6.69
C ASP A 72 -4.51 9.99 -6.50
N ASP A 73 -5.14 9.46 -5.45
CA ASP A 73 -6.55 9.70 -5.12
C ASP A 73 -6.70 10.93 -4.20
N GLN A 74 -7.93 11.22 -3.78
CA GLN A 74 -8.22 12.20 -2.74
C GLN A 74 -9.06 11.56 -1.63
N ASN A 75 -8.56 11.62 -0.39
CA ASN A 75 -9.18 10.98 0.76
C ASN A 75 -9.61 12.02 1.81
N PHE A 76 -10.79 11.84 2.41
CA PHE A 76 -11.26 12.65 3.53
C PHE A 76 -11.82 11.79 4.64
N TYR A 77 -11.45 12.12 5.87
CA TYR A 77 -12.17 11.67 7.05
C TYR A 77 -13.50 12.42 7.15
N ILE A 78 -14.57 11.68 7.41
CA ILE A 78 -15.93 12.20 7.59
C ILE A 78 -16.46 11.71 8.92
N GLN A 79 -16.94 12.64 9.75
CA GLN A 79 -17.75 12.30 10.91
C GLN A 79 -19.20 12.66 10.59
N ALA A 80 -20.11 11.70 10.68
CA ALA A 80 -21.53 11.97 10.56
C ALA A 80 -22.04 12.78 11.76
N HIS A 81 -23.15 13.47 11.58
CA HIS A 81 -23.86 14.12 12.67
C HIS A 81 -24.55 13.09 13.56
N CYS A 82 -24.47 13.29 14.87
CA CYS A 82 -25.19 12.51 15.87
C CYS A 82 -25.31 13.33 17.16
N ASP A 83 -26.24 12.96 18.05
CA ASP A 83 -26.50 13.71 19.28
C ASP A 83 -25.33 13.64 20.29
N ASN A 84 -24.58 12.54 20.30
CA ASN A 84 -23.42 12.34 21.16
C ASN A 84 -22.14 12.14 20.32
N PRO A 85 -21.21 13.13 20.25
CA PRO A 85 -20.01 13.05 19.41
C PRO A 85 -19.14 11.79 19.55
N LYS A 86 -19.24 11.07 20.68
CA LYS A 86 -18.50 9.81 20.92
C LYS A 86 -19.13 8.58 20.27
N GLU A 87 -20.35 8.71 19.77
CA GLU A 87 -21.13 7.66 19.11
C GLU A 87 -21.32 7.96 17.62
N CYS A 88 -20.76 9.08 17.13
CA CYS A 88 -20.90 9.45 15.73
C CYS A 88 -20.15 8.46 14.87
N ALA A 89 -20.84 7.96 13.84
CA ALA A 89 -20.23 7.11 12.85
C ALA A 89 -19.15 7.88 12.07
N GLU A 90 -18.02 7.21 11.85
CA GLU A 90 -16.85 7.76 11.20
C GLU A 90 -16.61 7.01 9.87
N TYR A 91 -16.21 7.75 8.85
CA TYR A 91 -16.03 7.24 7.50
C TYR A 91 -14.78 7.82 6.83
N VAL A 92 -14.36 7.17 5.76
CA VAL A 92 -13.38 7.68 4.79
C VAL A 92 -14.09 7.84 3.45
N MET A 93 -14.21 9.08 2.99
CA MET A 93 -14.59 9.38 1.61
C MET A 93 -13.35 9.22 0.73
N LYS A 94 -13.39 8.30 -0.23
CA LYS A 94 -12.36 8.09 -1.24
C LYS A 94 -12.88 8.55 -2.60
N ILE A 95 -12.14 9.46 -3.23
CA ILE A 95 -12.35 9.91 -4.61
C ILE A 95 -11.19 9.36 -5.43
N THR A 96 -11.47 8.33 -6.21
CA THR A 96 -10.47 7.68 -7.06
C THR A 96 -10.07 8.63 -8.20
N ASN A 97 -8.79 8.67 -8.57
CA ASN A 97 -8.33 9.45 -9.72
C ASN A 97 -9.03 9.06 -11.04
N GLY A 98 -9.06 9.98 -11.99
CA GLY A 98 -9.82 9.87 -13.23
C GLY A 98 -9.37 8.73 -14.14
N GLU A 99 -8.09 8.34 -14.12
CA GLU A 99 -7.59 7.23 -14.94
C GLU A 99 -8.05 5.88 -14.36
N ASN A 100 -7.82 5.66 -13.07
CA ASN A 100 -8.26 4.45 -12.38
C ASN A 100 -9.78 4.33 -12.36
N SER A 101 -10.50 5.46 -12.38
CA SER A 101 -11.96 5.50 -12.45
C SER A 101 -12.55 5.00 -13.77
N LYS A 102 -11.73 4.82 -14.83
CA LYS A 102 -12.16 4.17 -16.07
C LYS A 102 -12.37 2.66 -15.92
N ASN A 103 -11.79 2.05 -14.88
CA ASN A 103 -11.88 0.61 -14.64
C ASN A 103 -12.84 0.30 -13.48
N GLU A 104 -14.14 0.49 -13.73
CA GLU A 104 -15.21 0.21 -12.76
C GLU A 104 -15.21 -1.26 -12.30
N GLU A 105 -14.94 -2.22 -13.21
CA GLU A 105 -14.88 -3.65 -12.88
C GLU A 105 -13.82 -3.95 -11.80
N LEU A 106 -12.63 -3.35 -11.91
CA LEU A 106 -11.57 -3.49 -10.91
C LEU A 106 -11.96 -2.86 -9.57
N MET A 107 -12.57 -1.67 -9.59
CA MET A 107 -12.99 -0.97 -8.38
C MET A 107 -14.10 -1.72 -7.64
N GLU A 108 -15.02 -2.33 -8.39
CA GLU A 108 -16.03 -3.23 -7.85
C GLU A 108 -15.39 -4.47 -7.23
N ALA A 109 -14.48 -5.12 -7.94
CA ALA A 109 -13.80 -6.32 -7.44
C ALA A 109 -12.98 -6.04 -6.17
N GLN A 110 -12.26 -4.91 -6.12
CA GLN A 110 -11.55 -4.42 -4.93
C GLN A 110 -12.51 -4.25 -3.75
N THR A 111 -13.67 -3.62 -3.99
CA THR A 111 -14.67 -3.38 -2.95
C THR A 111 -15.27 -4.68 -2.43
N HIS A 112 -15.50 -5.65 -3.30
CA HIS A 112 -15.97 -6.97 -2.89
C HIS A 112 -14.94 -7.76 -2.09
N VAL A 113 -13.63 -7.64 -2.39
CA VAL A 113 -12.60 -8.29 -1.57
C VAL A 113 -12.58 -7.71 -0.15
N MET A 114 -12.69 -6.38 -0.01
CA MET A 114 -12.79 -5.74 1.30
C MET A 114 -13.95 -6.29 2.13
N MET A 115 -15.16 -6.34 1.53
CA MET A 115 -16.37 -6.88 2.17
C MET A 115 -16.22 -8.37 2.51
N PHE A 116 -15.64 -9.14 1.59
CA PHE A 116 -15.43 -10.57 1.77
C PHE A 116 -14.50 -10.85 2.95
N LEU A 117 -13.35 -10.19 3.04
CA LEU A 117 -12.43 -10.34 4.17
C LEU A 117 -13.07 -9.89 5.49
N HIS A 118 -13.86 -8.83 5.47
CA HIS A 118 -14.64 -8.40 6.63
C HIS A 118 -15.58 -9.52 7.11
N SER A 119 -16.29 -10.16 6.19
CA SER A 119 -17.19 -11.29 6.50
C SER A 119 -16.46 -12.52 7.05
N LYS A 120 -15.14 -12.62 6.85
CA LYS A 120 -14.27 -13.67 7.38
C LYS A 120 -13.64 -13.30 8.73
N GLY A 121 -14.01 -12.15 9.30
CA GLY A 121 -13.55 -11.69 10.59
C GLY A 121 -12.25 -10.89 10.56
N LEU A 122 -11.75 -10.52 9.38
CA LEU A 122 -10.63 -9.58 9.28
C LEU A 122 -11.15 -8.14 9.44
N HIS A 123 -10.34 -7.28 10.07
CA HIS A 123 -10.68 -5.88 10.21
C HIS A 123 -10.36 -5.12 8.91
N THR A 124 -11.30 -5.07 7.98
CA THR A 124 -11.22 -4.29 6.73
C THR A 124 -12.34 -3.26 6.64
N PRO A 125 -12.16 -2.15 5.90
CA PRO A 125 -13.22 -1.18 5.68
C PRO A 125 -14.40 -1.81 4.95
N THR A 126 -15.62 -1.40 5.30
CA THR A 126 -16.84 -1.80 4.59
C THR A 126 -17.46 -0.60 3.88
N PRO A 127 -17.99 -0.78 2.67
CA PRO A 127 -18.60 0.31 1.92
C PRO A 127 -19.97 0.68 2.48
N VAL A 128 -20.24 1.98 2.54
CA VAL A 128 -21.59 2.52 2.73
C VAL A 128 -22.25 2.59 1.37
N LEU A 129 -23.46 2.03 1.24
CA LEU A 129 -24.21 2.10 -0.01
C LEU A 129 -24.66 3.53 -0.29
N THR A 130 -24.64 3.90 -1.56
CA THR A 130 -25.25 5.14 -2.02
C THR A 130 -26.77 5.09 -1.80
N ASN A 131 -27.45 6.24 -1.92
CA ASN A 131 -28.90 6.34 -1.87
C ASN A 131 -29.63 5.54 -2.97
N THR A 132 -28.91 5.12 -4.03
CA THR A 132 -29.40 4.21 -5.07
C THR A 132 -29.06 2.74 -4.80
N GLY A 133 -28.48 2.43 -3.65
CA GLY A 133 -28.12 1.06 -3.24
C GLY A 133 -26.84 0.53 -3.89
N LYS A 134 -26.02 1.38 -4.50
CA LYS A 134 -24.75 0.98 -5.15
C LYS A 134 -23.56 1.08 -4.19
N LEU A 135 -22.52 0.29 -4.42
CA LEU A 135 -21.27 0.32 -3.63
C LEU A 135 -20.42 1.57 -3.90
N MET A 136 -20.64 2.23 -5.03
CA MET A 136 -19.87 3.37 -5.50
C MET A 136 -20.69 4.20 -6.49
N SER A 137 -20.29 5.46 -6.72
CA SER A 137 -20.88 6.32 -7.74
C SER A 137 -19.80 6.88 -8.67
N LEU A 138 -20.12 7.06 -9.95
CA LEU A 138 -19.22 7.67 -10.93
C LEU A 138 -19.66 9.12 -11.16
N GLU A 139 -18.93 10.06 -10.57
CA GLU A 139 -19.26 11.48 -10.55
C GLU A 139 -18.41 12.26 -11.54
N ALA A 140 -19.03 13.16 -12.30
CA ALA A 140 -18.29 14.13 -13.12
C ALA A 140 -17.87 15.30 -12.22
N ILE A 141 -16.56 15.48 -12.04
CA ILE A 141 -15.99 16.52 -11.20
C ILE A 141 -15.13 17.42 -12.07
N GLU A 142 -15.47 18.71 -12.10
CA GLU A 142 -14.72 19.71 -12.83
C GLU A 142 -13.44 20.06 -12.07
N ASN A 143 -12.29 19.64 -12.60
CA ASN A 143 -10.97 20.01 -12.10
C ASN A 143 -10.19 20.74 -13.20
N GLY A 144 -10.38 22.07 -13.28
CA GLY A 144 -9.75 22.88 -14.33
C GLY A 144 -10.44 22.74 -15.69
N PRO A 145 -9.71 22.80 -16.83
CA PRO A 145 -10.31 22.90 -18.17
C PRO A 145 -10.95 21.60 -18.68
N VAL A 146 -10.77 20.46 -18.00
CA VAL A 146 -11.29 19.16 -18.40
C VAL A 146 -12.08 18.55 -17.23
N ALA A 147 -13.31 18.12 -17.50
CA ALA A 147 -14.10 17.36 -16.53
C ALA A 147 -13.66 15.90 -16.53
N TRP A 148 -13.30 15.37 -15.37
CA TRP A 148 -12.97 13.96 -15.18
C TRP A 148 -14.12 13.25 -14.48
N LYS A 149 -14.29 11.97 -14.81
CA LYS A 149 -15.18 11.10 -14.05
C LYS A 149 -14.39 10.40 -12.96
N HIS A 150 -14.87 10.51 -11.74
CA HIS A 150 -14.24 9.95 -10.56
C HIS A 150 -15.18 8.97 -9.87
N ILE A 151 -14.65 7.81 -9.49
CA ILE A 151 -15.37 6.88 -8.63
C ILE A 151 -15.30 7.40 -7.19
N VAL A 152 -16.48 7.62 -6.61
CA VAL A 152 -16.68 8.06 -5.23
C VAL A 152 -17.16 6.88 -4.40
N ARG A 153 -16.46 6.61 -3.30
CA ARG A 153 -16.77 5.56 -2.31
C ARG A 153 -16.74 6.16 -0.91
N LEU A 154 -17.70 5.76 -0.08
CA LEU A 154 -17.67 6.03 1.35
C LEU A 154 -17.43 4.70 2.07
N LEU A 155 -16.37 4.63 2.87
CA LEU A 155 -15.95 3.44 3.58
C LEU A 155 -16.02 3.69 5.10
N THR A 156 -16.32 2.67 5.90
CA THR A 156 -16.22 2.78 7.36
C THR A 156 -14.79 3.12 7.79
N TYR A 157 -14.64 4.06 8.72
CA TYR A 157 -13.35 4.36 9.33
C TYR A 157 -12.95 3.22 10.29
N LEU A 158 -11.68 2.81 10.25
CA LEU A 158 -11.14 1.81 11.16
C LEU A 158 -10.29 2.48 12.25
N PRO A 159 -10.51 2.16 13.53
CA PRO A 159 -9.68 2.67 14.61
C PRO A 159 -8.32 1.97 14.64
N GLY A 160 -7.32 2.67 15.14
CA GLY A 160 -5.98 2.14 15.36
C GLY A 160 -4.90 3.15 15.03
N THR A 161 -3.67 2.75 15.27
CA THR A 161 -2.47 3.52 14.97
C THR A 161 -1.72 2.81 13.85
N PRO A 162 -1.31 3.50 12.76
CA PRO A 162 -0.49 2.90 11.72
C PRO A 162 0.77 2.25 12.29
N ALA A 163 1.21 1.14 11.70
CA ALA A 163 2.43 0.45 12.12
C ALA A 163 3.66 1.36 12.05
N SER A 164 3.71 2.32 11.12
CA SER A 164 4.77 3.33 11.03
C SER A 164 4.89 4.27 12.22
N GLU A 165 3.89 4.33 13.10
CA GLU A 165 3.91 5.12 14.32
C GLU A 165 4.20 4.28 15.57
N ILE A 166 4.47 2.97 15.41
CA ILE A 166 4.69 2.02 16.52
C ILE A 166 6.07 1.37 16.39
N ALA A 167 6.78 1.28 17.51
CA ALA A 167 8.04 0.55 17.54
C ALA A 167 7.79 -0.95 17.28
N MET A 168 8.37 -1.47 16.19
CA MET A 168 8.23 -2.88 15.82
C MET A 168 8.91 -3.80 16.84
N THR A 169 8.14 -4.75 17.36
CA THR A 169 8.62 -5.85 18.20
C THR A 169 8.55 -7.18 17.45
N PRO A 170 9.32 -8.20 17.83
CA PRO A 170 9.23 -9.54 17.24
C PRO A 170 7.79 -10.10 17.17
N ASP A 171 6.99 -9.86 18.21
CA ASP A 171 5.59 -10.31 18.26
C ASP A 171 4.68 -9.58 17.26
N ILE A 172 4.88 -8.26 17.09
CA ILE A 172 4.16 -7.48 16.08
C ILE A 172 4.51 -8.00 14.68
N LEU A 173 5.81 -8.17 14.41
CA LEU A 173 6.31 -8.66 13.12
C LEU A 173 5.78 -10.06 12.78
N PHE A 174 5.78 -10.98 13.76
CA PHE A 174 5.19 -12.30 13.61
C PHE A 174 3.68 -12.21 13.31
N ASN A 175 2.93 -11.40 14.05
CA ASN A 175 1.49 -11.25 13.85
C ASN A 175 1.15 -10.62 12.49
N ILE A 176 1.96 -9.68 12.01
CA ILE A 176 1.83 -9.07 10.68
C ILE A 176 2.10 -10.13 9.59
N GLY A 177 3.19 -10.90 9.70
CA GLY A 177 3.46 -12.00 8.76
C GLY A 177 2.34 -13.02 8.72
N ARG A 178 1.79 -13.40 9.88
CA ARG A 178 0.64 -14.30 9.98
C ARG A 178 -0.60 -13.73 9.30
N MET A 179 -0.89 -12.46 9.51
CA MET A 179 -2.02 -11.78 8.86
C MET A 179 -1.88 -11.77 7.33
N ALA A 180 -0.67 -11.53 6.80
CA ALA A 180 -0.44 -11.52 5.36
C ALA A 180 -0.77 -12.89 4.73
N ALA A 181 -0.33 -13.98 5.36
CA ALA A 181 -0.68 -15.33 4.92
C ALA A 181 -2.18 -15.63 5.03
N VAL A 182 -2.84 -15.20 6.11
CA VAL A 182 -4.30 -15.37 6.27
C VAL A 182 -5.06 -14.66 5.15
N ILE A 183 -4.69 -13.43 4.79
CA ILE A 183 -5.33 -12.70 3.68
C ILE A 183 -5.20 -13.49 2.38
N ASP A 184 -3.97 -13.83 1.99
CA ASP A 184 -3.69 -14.51 0.72
C ASP A 184 -4.40 -15.87 0.64
N GLU A 185 -4.36 -16.66 1.72
CA GLU A 185 -5.00 -17.96 1.80
C GLU A 185 -6.54 -17.84 1.72
N THR A 186 -7.11 -16.89 2.46
CA THR A 186 -8.57 -16.67 2.52
C THR A 186 -9.11 -16.22 1.16
N ILE A 187 -8.44 -15.28 0.49
CA ILE A 187 -8.84 -14.84 -0.87
C ILE A 187 -8.69 -16.02 -1.84
N SER A 188 -7.57 -16.74 -1.81
CA SER A 188 -7.29 -17.78 -2.79
C SER A 188 -8.22 -18.98 -2.71
N LYS A 189 -8.62 -19.38 -1.50
CA LYS A 189 -9.48 -20.55 -1.28
C LYS A 189 -10.97 -20.25 -1.45
N GLU A 190 -11.41 -19.06 -1.05
CA GLU A 190 -12.84 -18.82 -0.79
C GLU A 190 -13.42 -17.63 -1.55
N PHE A 191 -12.61 -16.70 -2.08
CA PHE A 191 -13.13 -15.56 -2.82
C PHE A 191 -13.52 -15.93 -4.27
N HIS A 192 -14.80 -15.72 -4.57
CA HIS A 192 -15.38 -15.94 -5.89
C HIS A 192 -16.11 -14.67 -6.34
N HIS A 193 -15.71 -14.10 -7.47
CA HIS A 193 -16.36 -12.91 -8.02
C HIS A 193 -16.27 -12.91 -9.57
N PRO A 194 -17.33 -12.52 -10.30
CA PRO A 194 -17.32 -12.49 -11.77
C PRO A 194 -16.18 -11.65 -12.36
N SER A 195 -15.84 -10.54 -11.70
CA SER A 195 -14.78 -9.63 -12.13
C SER A 195 -13.38 -10.03 -11.64
N LYS A 196 -13.16 -11.23 -11.09
CA LYS A 196 -11.82 -11.67 -10.60
C LYS A 196 -10.71 -11.50 -11.65
N LYS A 197 -11.04 -11.65 -12.94
CA LYS A 197 -10.13 -11.42 -14.07
C LYS A 197 -9.53 -10.00 -14.11
N SER A 198 -10.16 -9.00 -13.49
CA SER A 198 -9.67 -7.62 -13.46
C SER A 198 -8.40 -7.48 -12.61
N PHE A 199 -8.06 -8.49 -11.80
CA PHE A 199 -6.82 -8.53 -11.03
C PHE A 199 -5.58 -8.91 -11.86
N ASP A 200 -5.76 -9.41 -13.10
CA ASP A 200 -4.67 -9.52 -14.08
C ASP A 200 -4.31 -8.12 -14.60
N ARG A 201 -3.34 -7.47 -13.94
CA ARG A 201 -2.93 -6.08 -14.19
C ARG A 201 -1.55 -6.05 -14.84
N ARG A 202 -1.48 -6.42 -16.12
CA ARG A 202 -0.21 -6.65 -16.84
C ARG A 202 0.78 -5.50 -16.82
N ASP A 203 0.32 -4.25 -16.84
CA ASP A 203 1.22 -3.08 -16.85
C ASP A 203 1.30 -2.37 -15.49
N PHE A 204 0.81 -3.00 -14.42
CA PHE A 204 0.84 -2.41 -13.08
C PHE A 204 2.21 -2.54 -12.45
N ILE A 205 2.94 -1.42 -12.33
CA ILE A 205 4.35 -1.37 -11.94
C ILE A 205 4.67 -2.02 -10.60
N TRP A 206 3.68 -2.12 -9.70
CA TRP A 206 3.82 -2.73 -8.39
C TRP A 206 3.69 -4.27 -8.40
N ASN A 207 3.23 -4.86 -9.50
CA ASN A 207 3.27 -6.32 -9.68
C ASN A 207 4.72 -6.78 -9.93
N TYR A 208 5.18 -7.82 -9.24
CA TYR A 208 6.55 -8.31 -9.39
C TYR A 208 6.88 -8.77 -10.82
N SER A 209 5.89 -9.22 -11.59
CA SER A 209 6.08 -9.57 -13.00
C SER A 209 6.63 -8.40 -13.83
N ASN A 210 6.45 -7.17 -13.33
CA ASN A 210 6.83 -5.92 -13.96
C ASN A 210 8.10 -5.28 -13.40
N VAL A 211 8.87 -5.98 -12.55
CA VAL A 211 10.18 -5.50 -12.09
C VAL A 211 11.09 -5.06 -13.26
N PRO A 212 11.16 -5.76 -14.41
CA PRO A 212 11.96 -5.31 -15.55
C PRO A 212 11.57 -3.93 -16.11
N LEU A 213 10.31 -3.50 -15.94
CA LEU A 213 9.85 -2.17 -16.39
C LEU A 213 10.53 -1.03 -15.62
N LEU A 214 11.12 -1.29 -14.45
CA LEU A 214 11.88 -0.29 -13.71
C LEU A 214 13.04 0.32 -14.50
N ARG A 215 13.57 -0.40 -15.51
CA ARG A 215 14.61 0.13 -16.42
C ARG A 215 14.17 1.42 -17.11
N GLU A 216 12.88 1.54 -17.44
CA GLU A 216 12.32 2.73 -18.08
C GLU A 216 12.37 3.95 -17.17
N TYR A 217 12.44 3.76 -15.85
CA TYR A 217 12.44 4.82 -14.85
C TYR A 217 13.83 5.17 -14.32
N LEU A 218 14.89 4.42 -14.70
CA LEU A 218 16.25 4.63 -14.16
C LEU A 218 16.85 6.02 -14.42
N TYR A 219 16.30 6.77 -15.38
CA TYR A 219 16.71 8.16 -15.65
C TYR A 219 16.46 9.12 -14.47
N VAL A 220 15.56 8.75 -13.53
CA VAL A 220 15.27 9.55 -12.33
C VAL A 220 16.34 9.35 -11.24
N VAL A 221 17.10 8.25 -11.30
CA VAL A 221 18.21 7.96 -10.38
C VAL A 221 19.48 8.60 -10.94
N LYS A 222 19.98 9.66 -10.28
CA LYS A 222 21.08 10.48 -10.81
C LYS A 222 22.45 9.91 -10.49
N GLU A 223 22.57 9.27 -9.34
CA GLU A 223 23.77 8.65 -8.82
C GLU A 223 24.03 7.34 -9.57
N GLU A 224 25.17 7.25 -10.25
CA GLU A 224 25.55 6.08 -11.06
C GLU A 224 25.60 4.81 -10.21
N VAL A 225 26.20 4.87 -9.03
CA VAL A 225 26.26 3.74 -8.08
C VAL A 225 24.88 3.22 -7.71
N LEU A 226 23.89 4.10 -7.50
CA LEU A 226 22.53 3.68 -7.17
C LEU A 226 21.81 3.12 -8.40
N ARG A 227 22.10 3.65 -9.60
CA ARG A 227 21.55 3.10 -10.84
C ARG A 227 22.06 1.68 -11.11
N ASP A 228 23.36 1.46 -10.92
CA ASP A 228 23.99 0.15 -11.05
C ASP A 228 23.45 -0.85 -10.02
N LEU A 229 23.21 -0.38 -8.79
CA LEU A 229 22.55 -1.17 -7.74
C LEU A 229 21.18 -1.67 -8.19
N ILE A 230 20.33 -0.78 -8.73
CA ILE A 230 19.00 -1.16 -9.22
C ILE A 230 19.09 -2.09 -10.44
N GLU A 231 19.98 -1.82 -11.39
CA GLU A 231 20.19 -2.69 -12.54
C GLU A 231 20.65 -4.09 -12.11
N GLY A 232 21.47 -4.18 -11.06
CA GLY A 232 21.84 -5.46 -10.42
C GLY A 232 20.63 -6.21 -9.89
N VAL A 233 19.75 -5.54 -9.14
CA VAL A 233 18.51 -6.14 -8.62
C VAL A 233 17.61 -6.66 -9.74
N ILE A 234 17.47 -5.91 -10.85
CA ILE A 234 16.65 -6.35 -11.99
C ILE A 234 17.27 -7.60 -12.65
N LYS A 235 18.60 -7.66 -12.78
CA LYS A 235 19.28 -8.86 -13.30
C LYS A 235 19.11 -10.07 -12.37
N ASP A 236 19.18 -9.87 -11.06
CA ASP A 236 18.95 -10.93 -10.08
C ASP A 236 17.52 -11.46 -10.16
N TYR A 237 16.53 -10.59 -10.38
CA TYR A 237 15.14 -10.97 -10.64
C TYR A 237 15.02 -11.86 -11.88
N GLU A 238 15.63 -11.44 -13.00
CA GLU A 238 15.59 -12.19 -14.27
C GLU A 238 16.25 -13.58 -14.11
N ALA A 239 17.37 -13.65 -13.40
CA ALA A 239 18.10 -14.89 -13.17
C ALA A 239 17.39 -15.84 -12.19
N THR A 240 16.77 -15.31 -11.14
CA THR A 240 16.29 -16.10 -9.99
C THR A 240 14.78 -16.29 -10.01
N VAL A 241 14.02 -15.21 -10.17
CA VAL A 241 12.56 -15.23 -10.04
C VAL A 241 11.90 -15.57 -11.37
N ALA A 242 12.26 -14.86 -12.44
CA ALA A 242 11.63 -15.05 -13.75
C ALA A 242 11.89 -16.45 -14.31
N SER A 243 13.06 -17.02 -14.04
CA SER A 243 13.41 -18.40 -14.44
C SER A 243 12.58 -19.46 -13.71
N LYS A 244 12.09 -19.17 -12.50
CA LYS A 244 11.34 -20.07 -11.62
C LYS A 244 9.85 -19.78 -11.55
N ILE A 245 9.37 -18.73 -12.22
CA ILE A 245 8.02 -18.17 -12.05
C ILE A 245 6.90 -19.20 -12.25
N LYS A 246 7.11 -20.20 -13.13
CA LYS A 246 6.15 -21.29 -13.38
C LYS A 246 6.00 -22.27 -12.22
N ASN A 247 6.97 -22.31 -11.31
CA ASN A 247 7.00 -23.18 -10.14
C ASN A 247 6.42 -22.49 -8.90
N LEU A 248 6.22 -21.17 -8.94
CA LEU A 248 5.66 -20.40 -7.84
C LEU A 248 4.14 -20.55 -7.81
N ARG A 249 3.56 -20.68 -6.61
CA ARG A 249 2.11 -20.81 -6.46
C ARG A 249 1.45 -19.44 -6.60
N LYS A 250 0.49 -19.35 -7.51
CA LYS A 250 -0.29 -18.13 -7.74
C LYS A 250 -1.31 -17.88 -6.63
N CYS A 251 -1.55 -16.61 -6.35
CA CYS A 251 -2.65 -16.14 -5.49
C CYS A 251 -3.11 -14.76 -5.97
N ILE A 252 -4.09 -14.19 -5.27
CA ILE A 252 -4.41 -12.76 -5.35
C ILE A 252 -3.82 -12.13 -4.10
N ASN A 253 -2.92 -11.18 -4.30
CA ASN A 253 -2.25 -10.45 -3.22
C ASN A 253 -3.02 -9.15 -2.94
N HIS A 254 -3.02 -8.72 -1.68
CA HIS A 254 -3.32 -7.33 -1.33
C HIS A 254 -2.34 -6.39 -2.05
N GLY A 255 -1.05 -6.76 -2.09
CA GLY A 255 -0.02 -6.12 -2.89
C GLY A 255 0.51 -4.80 -2.33
N ASP A 256 0.12 -4.44 -1.10
CA ASP A 256 0.48 -3.17 -0.47
C ASP A 256 0.33 -3.19 1.06
N LEU A 257 0.67 -4.31 1.69
CA LEU A 257 0.76 -4.41 3.15
C LEU A 257 2.00 -3.64 3.66
N ASN A 258 1.97 -2.33 3.51
CA ASN A 258 2.96 -1.40 4.03
C ASN A 258 2.60 -0.92 5.44
N ASP A 259 3.56 -0.24 6.06
CA ASP A 259 3.54 0.29 7.42
C ASP A 259 2.44 1.33 7.69
N HIS A 260 1.91 1.99 6.66
CA HIS A 260 0.78 2.91 6.79
C HIS A 260 -0.59 2.23 6.64
N ASN A 261 -0.64 1.09 5.95
CA ASN A 261 -1.88 0.36 5.65
C ASN A 261 -2.23 -0.70 6.71
N ILE A 262 -1.34 -0.97 7.66
CA ILE A 262 -1.58 -1.87 8.78
C ILE A 262 -1.84 -1.02 10.03
N LEU A 263 -3.04 -1.13 10.58
CA LEU A 263 -3.40 -0.48 11.85
C LEU A 263 -3.24 -1.46 13.01
N LEU A 264 -2.69 -0.96 14.11
CA LEU A 264 -2.51 -1.68 15.36
C LEU A 264 -3.26 -0.97 16.48
N GLU A 265 -3.86 -1.75 17.37
CA GLU A 265 -4.45 -1.27 18.61
C GLU A 265 -3.69 -1.86 19.80
N LYS A 266 -3.32 -0.96 20.71
CA LYS A 266 -2.69 -1.35 21.97
C LYS A 266 -3.75 -1.89 22.92
N THR A 267 -3.57 -3.14 23.33
CA THR A 267 -4.36 -3.81 24.35
C THR A 267 -3.47 -4.10 25.56
N THR A 268 -3.98 -3.90 26.77
CA THR A 268 -3.23 -4.25 27.98
C THR A 268 -3.89 -5.48 28.60
N SER A 269 -3.18 -6.60 28.56
CA SER A 269 -3.61 -7.88 29.10
C SER A 269 -2.64 -8.30 30.20
N LEU A 270 -3.14 -8.60 31.40
CA LEU A 270 -2.32 -9.09 32.53
C LEU A 270 -1.10 -8.19 32.87
N GLY A 271 -1.18 -6.88 32.61
CA GLY A 271 -0.10 -5.93 32.89
C GLY A 271 0.95 -5.82 31.79
N HIS A 272 0.78 -6.52 30.66
CA HIS A 272 1.63 -6.43 29.48
C HIS A 272 0.88 -5.74 28.34
N ASP A 273 1.60 -4.88 27.63
CA ASP A 273 1.11 -4.20 26.45
C ASP A 273 1.27 -5.12 25.23
N GLU A 274 0.16 -5.52 24.63
CA GLU A 274 0.09 -6.31 23.41
C GLU A 274 -0.51 -5.46 22.29
N TYR A 275 0.04 -5.55 21.10
CA TYR A 275 -0.50 -4.89 19.92
C TYR A 275 -1.24 -5.90 19.05
N LYS A 276 -2.49 -5.60 18.73
CA LYS A 276 -3.32 -6.41 17.83
C LYS A 276 -3.58 -5.66 16.55
N ILE A 277 -3.66 -6.39 15.43
CA ILE A 277 -4.03 -5.80 14.14
C ILE A 277 -5.50 -5.39 14.19
N SER A 278 -5.74 -4.08 14.13
CA SER A 278 -7.08 -3.48 14.23
C SER A 278 -7.62 -3.04 12.87
N GLY A 279 -6.81 -3.05 11.82
CA GLY A 279 -7.24 -2.66 10.49
C GLY A 279 -6.25 -3.00 9.40
N ILE A 280 -6.77 -3.35 8.22
CA ILE A 280 -6.04 -3.50 6.96
C ILE A 280 -6.68 -2.53 5.98
N LEU A 281 -5.91 -1.56 5.52
CA LEU A 281 -6.35 -0.48 4.67
C LEU A 281 -5.85 -0.66 3.24
N ASP A 282 -6.53 0.03 2.33
CA ASP A 282 -6.13 0.26 0.94
C ASP A 282 -5.91 -0.97 0.04
N PHE A 283 -7.00 -1.42 -0.56
CA PHE A 283 -7.02 -2.51 -1.53
C PHE A 283 -6.75 -2.05 -2.97
N GLY A 284 -6.25 -0.82 -3.18
CA GLY A 284 -6.01 -0.25 -4.51
C GLY A 284 -4.97 -1.00 -5.34
N HIS A 285 -4.07 -1.73 -4.67
CA HIS A 285 -2.97 -2.48 -5.30
C HIS A 285 -3.26 -3.97 -5.50
N ILE A 286 -4.48 -4.42 -5.17
CA ILE A 286 -4.84 -5.82 -5.34
C ILE A 286 -4.58 -6.28 -6.78
N SER A 287 -3.94 -7.44 -6.91
CA SER A 287 -3.58 -8.00 -8.21
C SER A 287 -3.29 -9.50 -8.11
N GLU A 288 -3.32 -10.19 -9.25
CA GLU A 288 -2.79 -11.55 -9.33
C GLU A 288 -1.27 -11.54 -9.16
N GLY A 289 -0.77 -12.42 -8.30
CA GLY A 289 0.65 -12.56 -8.03
C GLY A 289 0.96 -13.96 -7.50
N TYR A 290 1.88 -14.04 -6.54
CA TYR A 290 2.35 -15.29 -5.95
C TYR A 290 2.36 -15.16 -4.44
N TYR A 291 2.20 -16.26 -3.70
CA TYR A 291 2.18 -16.19 -2.23
C TYR A 291 3.48 -15.60 -1.65
N ILE A 292 4.61 -15.87 -2.31
CA ILE A 292 5.91 -15.30 -1.94
C ILE A 292 5.97 -13.77 -2.10
N SER A 293 5.11 -13.18 -2.94
CA SER A 293 5.09 -11.75 -3.21
C SER A 293 4.62 -10.94 -2.00
N GLU A 294 3.53 -11.32 -1.34
CA GLU A 294 2.99 -10.55 -0.21
C GLU A 294 3.95 -10.55 0.98
N VAL A 295 4.56 -11.70 1.30
CA VAL A 295 5.55 -11.79 2.38
C VAL A 295 6.79 -10.95 2.07
N ALA A 296 7.26 -10.92 0.82
CA ALA A 296 8.39 -10.09 0.42
C ALA A 296 8.08 -8.58 0.53
N ILE A 297 6.86 -8.16 0.14
CA ILE A 297 6.37 -6.78 0.32
C ILE A 297 6.35 -6.41 1.79
N THR A 298 5.74 -7.28 2.61
CA THR A 298 5.59 -7.07 4.05
C THR A 298 6.95 -6.97 4.75
N ILE A 299 7.88 -7.89 4.46
CA ILE A 299 9.25 -7.84 5.01
C ILE A 299 9.91 -6.51 4.68
N MET A 300 9.86 -6.07 3.42
CA MET A 300 10.51 -4.84 3.00
C MET A 300 10.05 -3.63 3.82
N TYR A 301 8.75 -3.41 3.95
CA TYR A 301 8.23 -2.27 4.71
C TYR A 301 8.50 -2.41 6.21
N MET A 302 8.38 -3.61 6.78
CA MET A 302 8.70 -3.82 8.20
C MET A 302 10.19 -3.62 8.50
N MET A 303 11.09 -3.86 7.53
CA MET A 303 12.51 -3.54 7.67
C MET A 303 12.76 -2.03 7.76
N ILE A 304 11.96 -1.20 7.08
CA ILE A 304 12.10 0.26 7.11
C ILE A 304 11.76 0.82 8.49
N GLU A 305 10.72 0.28 9.13
CA GLU A 305 10.24 0.74 10.44
C GLU A 305 11.02 0.17 11.63
N SER A 306 11.88 -0.83 11.40
CA SER A 306 12.59 -1.53 12.47
C SER A 306 13.98 -0.94 12.73
N SER A 307 14.30 -0.79 14.01
CA SER A 307 15.62 -0.32 14.46
C SER A 307 16.74 -1.31 14.12
N ASP A 308 16.46 -2.62 14.23
CA ASP A 308 17.31 -3.69 13.72
C ASP A 308 16.62 -4.38 12.53
N PRO A 309 16.93 -3.98 11.29
CA PRO A 309 16.19 -4.40 10.11
C PRO A 309 16.51 -5.83 9.65
N LEU A 310 17.70 -6.37 9.96
CA LEU A 310 18.10 -7.66 9.38
C LEU A 310 17.27 -8.84 9.91
N PRO A 311 17.01 -8.99 11.22
CA PRO A 311 16.21 -10.11 11.75
C PRO A 311 14.73 -10.05 11.37
N VAL A 312 14.21 -8.88 10.95
CA VAL A 312 12.79 -8.66 10.62
C VAL A 312 12.26 -9.72 9.66
N GLY A 313 13.03 -10.03 8.62
CA GLY A 313 12.62 -11.01 7.62
C GLY A 313 12.28 -12.36 8.23
N GLY A 314 13.01 -12.79 9.26
CA GLY A 314 12.74 -14.05 9.96
C GLY A 314 11.50 -14.02 10.83
N HIS A 315 11.25 -12.93 11.57
CA HIS A 315 10.05 -12.79 12.40
C HIS A 315 8.78 -12.78 11.56
N VAL A 316 8.77 -12.00 10.47
CA VAL A 316 7.64 -11.94 9.53
C VAL A 316 7.45 -13.29 8.83
N LEU A 317 8.55 -13.91 8.37
CA LEU A 317 8.50 -15.22 7.71
C LEU A 317 7.94 -16.31 8.63
N ALA A 318 8.35 -16.36 9.90
CA ALA A 318 7.80 -17.29 10.88
C ALA A 318 6.29 -17.13 11.05
N GLY A 319 5.82 -15.89 11.10
CA GLY A 319 4.40 -15.56 11.13
C GLY A 319 3.67 -16.10 9.90
N PHE A 320 4.20 -15.79 8.72
CA PHE A 320 3.61 -16.19 7.44
C PHE A 320 3.54 -17.71 7.29
N GLU A 321 4.66 -18.41 7.52
CA GLU A 321 4.75 -19.87 7.38
C GLU A 321 3.99 -20.64 8.46
N SER A 322 3.58 -19.98 9.56
CA SER A 322 2.68 -20.58 10.55
C SER A 322 1.27 -20.85 10.01
N VAL A 323 0.91 -20.23 8.89
CA VAL A 323 -0.38 -20.39 8.19
C VAL A 323 -0.13 -21.03 6.82
N LEU A 324 0.81 -20.45 6.06
CA LEU A 324 1.11 -20.89 4.70
C LEU A 324 2.59 -21.23 4.55
N PRO A 325 2.98 -22.51 4.75
CA PRO A 325 4.36 -22.95 4.51
C PRO A 325 4.77 -22.67 3.07
N LEU A 326 5.93 -22.05 2.89
CA LEU A 326 6.49 -21.79 1.57
C LEU A 326 7.17 -23.04 1.03
N THR A 327 7.12 -23.22 -0.28
CA THR A 327 7.89 -24.24 -0.98
C THR A 327 9.37 -23.85 -1.02
N THR A 328 10.26 -24.81 -1.28
CA THR A 328 11.69 -24.55 -1.47
C THR A 328 11.94 -23.53 -2.58
N GLU A 329 11.19 -23.61 -3.69
CA GLU A 329 11.33 -22.67 -4.82
C GLU A 329 10.88 -21.25 -4.45
N GLU A 330 9.79 -21.12 -3.68
CA GLU A 330 9.35 -19.81 -3.17
C GLU A 330 10.39 -19.21 -2.21
N ARG A 331 10.86 -19.99 -1.23
CA ARG A 331 11.89 -19.56 -0.27
C ARG A 331 13.15 -19.08 -0.97
N ASP A 332 13.59 -19.79 -2.01
CA ASP A 332 14.80 -19.43 -2.78
C ASP A 332 14.67 -18.09 -3.54
N THR A 333 13.45 -17.61 -3.77
CA THR A 333 13.19 -16.31 -4.42
C THR A 333 13.01 -15.16 -3.44
N LEU A 334 12.88 -15.43 -2.13
CA LEU A 334 12.47 -14.45 -1.13
C LEU A 334 13.41 -13.24 -1.05
N PHE A 335 14.72 -13.47 -0.91
CA PHE A 335 15.70 -12.40 -0.84
C PHE A 335 15.62 -11.47 -2.06
N THR A 336 15.58 -12.04 -3.26
CA THR A 336 15.49 -11.28 -4.50
C THR A 336 14.19 -10.48 -4.59
N LEU A 337 13.06 -11.04 -4.14
CA LEU A 337 11.79 -10.31 -4.15
C LEU A 337 11.76 -9.16 -3.13
N VAL A 338 12.43 -9.29 -1.98
CA VAL A 338 12.58 -8.18 -1.02
C VAL A 338 13.42 -7.05 -1.62
N THR A 339 14.55 -7.36 -2.26
CA THR A 339 15.38 -6.35 -2.93
C THR A 339 14.66 -5.70 -4.12
N CYS A 340 13.87 -6.48 -4.88
CA CYS A 340 13.01 -5.96 -5.94
C CYS A 340 11.99 -4.96 -5.42
N ARG A 341 11.38 -5.21 -4.25
CA ARG A 341 10.39 -4.27 -3.70
C ARG A 341 11.03 -2.99 -3.18
N PHE A 342 12.24 -3.06 -2.61
CA PHE A 342 13.04 -1.87 -2.35
C PHE A 342 13.28 -1.08 -3.64
N ALA A 343 13.71 -1.76 -4.71
CA ALA A 343 13.97 -1.13 -5.99
C ALA A 343 12.72 -0.43 -6.59
N GLN A 344 11.57 -1.12 -6.62
CA GLN A 344 10.30 -0.54 -7.05
C GLN A 344 9.97 0.71 -6.23
N SER A 345 9.98 0.60 -4.90
CA SER A 345 9.57 1.69 -4.02
C SER A 345 10.48 2.92 -4.14
N LEU A 346 11.80 2.71 -4.21
CA LEU A 346 12.78 3.80 -4.28
C LEU A 346 12.79 4.51 -5.63
N VAL A 347 12.70 3.75 -6.74
CA VAL A 347 12.71 4.32 -8.10
C VAL A 347 11.40 5.04 -8.37
N ILE A 348 10.27 4.41 -8.06
CA ILE A 348 8.94 4.98 -8.32
C ILE A 348 8.68 6.18 -7.42
N ALA A 349 9.12 6.18 -6.15
CA ALA A 349 9.07 7.38 -5.31
C ALA A 349 9.81 8.57 -5.95
N ARG A 350 11.03 8.37 -6.46
CA ARG A 350 11.80 9.43 -7.13
C ARG A 350 11.13 9.91 -8.42
N TYR A 351 10.55 9.01 -9.20
CA TYR A 351 9.77 9.38 -10.38
C TYR A 351 8.56 10.24 -10.01
N ASN A 352 7.83 9.83 -8.98
CA ASN A 352 6.63 10.51 -8.50
C ASN A 352 6.91 11.90 -7.94
N ILE A 353 8.07 12.11 -7.32
CA ILE A 353 8.52 13.45 -6.87
C ILE A 353 8.73 14.39 -8.07
N LEU A 354 9.18 13.88 -9.22
CA LEU A 354 9.32 14.72 -10.42
C LEU A 354 7.96 15.15 -10.99
N LEU A 355 6.92 14.37 -10.76
CA LEU A 355 5.55 14.68 -11.19
C LEU A 355 4.84 15.60 -10.19
N CYS A 356 4.98 15.32 -8.89
CA CYS A 356 4.31 16.03 -7.79
C CYS A 356 5.33 16.44 -6.71
N PRO A 357 6.15 17.48 -6.95
CA PRO A 357 7.16 17.92 -5.98
C PRO A 357 6.60 18.29 -4.61
N GLU A 358 5.35 18.75 -4.55
CA GLU A 358 4.64 19.08 -3.30
C GLU A 358 4.44 17.89 -2.36
N ASN A 359 4.47 16.65 -2.88
CA ASN A 359 4.33 15.43 -2.08
C ASN A 359 5.68 14.84 -1.63
N GLU A 360 6.79 15.57 -1.83
CA GLU A 360 8.14 15.06 -1.59
C GLU A 360 8.34 14.49 -0.17
N GLU A 361 7.84 15.19 0.86
CA GLU A 361 8.00 14.72 2.25
C GLU A 361 7.37 13.34 2.47
N TYR A 362 6.15 13.13 1.95
CA TYR A 362 5.45 11.85 2.03
C TYR A 362 6.17 10.78 1.20
N LEU A 363 6.54 11.10 -0.04
CA LEU A 363 7.17 10.16 -0.98
C LEU A 363 8.58 9.74 -0.57
N LEU A 364 9.28 10.56 0.21
CA LEU A 364 10.61 10.24 0.71
C LEU A 364 10.60 9.44 2.01
N THR A 365 9.45 9.14 2.63
CA THR A 365 9.39 8.40 3.91
C THR A 365 10.18 7.09 3.83
N THR A 366 9.85 6.24 2.86
CA THR A 366 10.59 4.99 2.55
C THR A 366 12.04 5.27 2.13
N ALA A 367 12.28 6.34 1.36
CA ALA A 367 13.61 6.65 0.82
C ALA A 367 14.62 7.13 1.88
N LYS A 368 14.16 7.62 3.04
CA LYS A 368 15.02 8.09 4.15
C LYS A 368 16.06 7.03 4.56
N THR A 369 15.65 5.77 4.61
CA THR A 369 16.54 4.65 5.00
C THR A 369 16.63 3.56 3.94
N GLY A 370 15.67 3.48 2.99
CA GLY A 370 15.57 2.38 2.03
C GLY A 370 16.81 2.17 1.16
N TRP A 371 17.49 3.23 0.71
CA TRP A 371 18.75 3.09 -0.05
C TRP A 371 19.85 2.42 0.77
N LYS A 372 19.97 2.79 2.06
CA LYS A 372 20.93 2.19 2.99
C LYS A 372 20.61 0.72 3.23
N HIS A 373 19.34 0.38 3.42
CA HIS A 373 18.91 -1.00 3.61
C HIS A 373 19.20 -1.85 2.37
N LEU A 374 18.84 -1.36 1.17
CA LEU A 374 19.10 -2.08 -0.07
C LEU A 374 20.60 -2.31 -0.28
N MET A 375 21.44 -1.28 -0.11
CA MET A 375 22.89 -1.42 -0.20
C MET A 375 23.46 -2.42 0.83
N ASN A 376 22.94 -2.41 2.06
CA ASN A 376 23.38 -3.36 3.09
C ASN A 376 23.00 -4.80 2.73
N LEU A 377 21.78 -5.02 2.28
CA LEU A 377 21.30 -6.34 1.85
C LEU A 377 22.13 -6.89 0.68
N THR A 378 22.35 -6.08 -0.37
CA THR A 378 23.14 -6.52 -1.53
C THR A 378 24.62 -6.69 -1.20
N SER A 379 25.17 -5.89 -0.28
CA SER A 379 26.56 -6.05 0.18
C SER A 379 26.78 -7.29 1.04
N LEU A 380 25.82 -7.67 1.87
CA LEU A 380 25.88 -8.91 2.66
C LEU A 380 25.66 -10.15 1.78
N GLY A 381 24.78 -10.02 0.79
CA GLY A 381 24.42 -11.08 -0.14
C GLY A 381 23.37 -12.04 0.39
N LYS A 382 22.74 -12.76 -0.54
CA LYS A 382 21.62 -13.67 -0.29
C LYS A 382 21.89 -14.67 0.84
N GLU A 383 22.98 -15.43 0.76
CA GLU A 383 23.27 -16.51 1.71
C GLU A 383 23.37 -16.02 3.16
N ALA A 384 24.04 -14.88 3.39
CA ALA A 384 24.22 -14.33 4.73
C ALA A 384 22.90 -13.81 5.32
N VAL A 385 22.10 -13.12 4.50
CA VAL A 385 20.81 -12.58 4.91
C VAL A 385 19.79 -13.69 5.17
N GLU A 386 19.67 -14.66 4.24
CA GLU A 386 18.75 -15.78 4.38
C GLU A 386 19.11 -16.66 5.57
N LYS A 387 20.40 -16.85 5.88
CA LYS A 387 20.82 -17.53 7.10
C LYS A 387 20.24 -16.84 8.35
N ILE A 388 20.28 -15.51 8.42
CA ILE A 388 19.70 -14.76 9.54
C ILE A 388 18.19 -14.97 9.58
N TRP A 389 17.49 -14.78 8.46
CA TRP A 389 16.04 -14.92 8.38
C TRP A 389 15.56 -16.32 8.75
N PHE A 390 16.17 -17.36 8.18
CA PHE A 390 15.75 -18.74 8.42
C PHE A 390 16.10 -19.21 9.83
N THR A 391 17.28 -18.85 10.38
CA THR A 391 17.60 -19.16 11.79
C THR A 391 16.64 -18.47 12.75
N THR A 392 16.28 -17.21 12.45
CA THR A 392 15.32 -16.44 13.26
C THR A 392 13.92 -17.03 13.15
N ALA A 393 13.52 -17.51 11.97
CA ALA A 393 12.21 -18.13 11.79
C ALA A 393 12.13 -19.49 12.50
N GLU A 394 13.21 -20.27 12.48
CA GLU A 394 13.31 -21.57 13.15
C GLU A 394 13.19 -21.45 14.69
N SER A 395 13.62 -20.33 15.29
CA SER A 395 13.52 -20.16 16.75
C SER A 395 12.08 -20.19 17.26
N TYR A 396 11.11 -19.74 16.46
CA TYR A 396 9.67 -19.81 16.78
C TYR A 396 9.11 -21.23 16.79
N SER A 397 9.79 -22.17 16.12
CA SER A 397 9.38 -23.59 16.11
C SER A 397 9.93 -24.35 17.32
N ALA A 398 11.02 -23.86 17.92
CA ALA A 398 11.62 -24.45 19.12
C ALA A 398 10.93 -24.02 20.43
N GLU A 399 10.09 -22.98 20.39
CA GLU A 399 9.32 -22.47 21.53
C GLU A 399 7.90 -23.05 21.63
N LYS A 400 7.47 -23.84 20.64
CA LYS A 400 6.23 -24.64 20.66
C LYS A 400 6.49 -26.04 21.19
#